data_AF-B9MPU5-F1
#
_entry.id   AF-B9MPU5-F1
#
_cell.length_a   1.000
_cell.length_b   1.000
_cell.length_c   1.000
_cell.angle_alpha   90.00
_cell.angle_beta   90.00
_cell.angle_gamma   90.00
#
_symmetry.space_group_name_H-M   'P 1'
#
loop_
_entity.id
_entity.type
_entity.pdbx_description
1 polymer ?
#
loop_
_entity_poly.entity_id
_entity_poly.type
_entity_poly.pdbx_seq_one_letter_code
_entity_poly.pdbx_strand_id
1 'polypeptide(L)'
;MLKAYRYRIYPDKAQEEFFEKTFGCCRFVWNKMLEEKLEALRQGRKVPRITPARYKKEYPFVREVDSLALANVQLEQEKAFRDHFKNPKHFRMPKFKKKKYKQSYTTNNQQPKNGNETIRVDFEKGFTYLPKIKGGIKTVFHRKFEGKIKSATVAKTKAGKYYVSILVDVQDPRNDVKEPKKPPPLQVDGSSLLHGMYLKL
;
A
#
# COMPACT_ATOMS: atom_id res chain seq x y z
N MET A 1 -8.23 -13.60 -3.67
CA MET A 1 -9.11 -12.80 -2.78
C MET A 1 -8.25 -12.20 -1.68
N LEU A 2 -8.41 -10.91 -1.37
CA LEU A 2 -7.66 -10.26 -0.30
C LEU A 2 -8.30 -10.51 1.07
N LYS A 3 -7.52 -11.04 2.02
CA LYS A 3 -7.95 -11.28 3.40
C LYS A 3 -6.97 -10.68 4.39
N ALA A 4 -7.48 -10.01 5.41
CA ALA A 4 -6.67 -9.38 6.46
C ALA A 4 -6.61 -10.26 7.72
N TYR A 5 -5.41 -10.54 8.20
CA TYR A 5 -5.15 -11.30 9.41
C TYR A 5 -4.53 -10.41 10.47
N ARG A 6 -5.25 -10.16 11.56
CA ARG A 6 -4.80 -9.30 12.65
C ARG A 6 -4.27 -10.12 13.82
N TYR A 7 -3.06 -9.82 14.29
CA TYR A 7 -2.39 -10.49 15.42
C TYR A 7 -1.87 -9.50 16.45
N ARG A 8 -1.73 -10.00 17.68
CA ARG A 8 -1.09 -9.27 18.79
C ARG A 8 0.43 -9.38 18.63
N ILE A 9 1.13 -8.25 18.72
CA ILE A 9 2.61 -8.21 18.69
C ILE A 9 3.17 -7.61 19.98
N TYR A 10 4.39 -8.02 20.32
CA TYR A 10 5.13 -7.64 21.51
C TYR A 10 6.50 -7.12 21.08
N PRO A 11 6.57 -5.86 20.63
CA PRO A 11 7.84 -5.24 20.30
C PRO A 11 8.73 -5.06 21.53
N ASP A 12 10.04 -5.11 21.33
CA ASP A 12 11.00 -4.61 22.32
C ASP A 12 11.08 -3.08 22.32
N LYS A 13 11.85 -2.49 23.24
CA LYS A 13 11.96 -1.02 23.39
C LYS A 13 12.45 -0.32 22.11
N ALA A 14 13.41 -0.88 21.39
CA ALA A 14 13.94 -0.28 20.17
C ALA A 14 12.91 -0.34 19.03
N GLN A 15 12.17 -1.46 18.95
CA GLN A 15 11.06 -1.63 18.01
C GLN A 15 9.90 -0.67 18.32
N GLU A 16 9.57 -0.47 19.59
CA GLU A 16 8.56 0.52 20.02
C GLU A 16 8.96 1.94 19.63
N GLU A 17 10.20 2.33 19.87
CA GLU A 17 10.73 3.65 19.50
C GLU A 17 10.63 3.85 17.98
N PHE A 18 11.01 2.84 17.19
CA PHE A 18 10.86 2.88 15.74
C PHE A 18 9.41 3.07 15.31
N PHE A 19 8.46 2.37 15.94
CA PHE A 19 7.04 2.53 15.65
C PHE A 19 6.54 3.94 15.98
N GLU A 20 6.91 4.49 17.13
CA GLU A 20 6.53 5.85 17.52
C GLU A 20 7.08 6.90 16.55
N LYS A 21 8.35 6.78 16.14
CA LYS A 21 8.95 7.63 15.09
C LYS A 21 8.18 7.50 13.78
N THR A 22 7.83 6.28 13.38
CA THR A 22 7.08 6.00 12.15
C THR A 22 5.68 6.63 12.19
N PHE A 23 4.94 6.45 13.28
CA PHE A 23 3.63 7.10 13.45
C PHE A 23 3.73 8.63 13.42
N GLY A 24 4.76 9.18 14.07
CA GLY A 24 5.07 10.61 14.06
C GLY A 24 5.32 11.14 12.65
N CYS A 25 6.21 10.49 11.90
CA CYS A 25 6.55 10.87 10.52
C CYS A 25 5.35 10.75 9.58
N CYS A 26 4.58 9.66 9.66
CA CYS A 26 3.35 9.50 8.87
C CYS A 26 2.32 10.60 9.16
N ARG A 27 2.15 10.97 10.43
CA ARG A 27 1.27 12.08 10.83
C ARG A 27 1.78 13.43 10.32
N PHE A 28 3.08 13.69 10.46
CA PHE A 28 3.72 14.91 9.97
C PHE A 28 3.52 15.07 8.46
N VAL A 29 3.87 14.06 7.67
CA VAL A 29 3.72 14.08 6.21
C VAL A 29 2.28 14.26 5.80
N TRP A 30 1.32 13.58 6.45
CA TRP A 30 -0.10 13.79 6.20
C TRP A 30 -0.51 15.25 6.40
N ASN A 31 -0.14 15.83 7.54
CA ASN A 31 -0.53 17.20 7.89
C ASN A 31 0.14 18.22 6.96
N LYS A 32 1.41 18.04 6.61
CA LYS A 32 2.14 18.94 5.72
C LYS A 32 1.57 18.95 4.31
N MET A 33 1.27 17.77 3.75
CA MET A 33 0.60 17.69 2.45
C MET A 33 -0.83 18.27 2.51
N LEU A 34 -1.53 18.08 3.62
CA LEU A 34 -2.88 18.61 3.78
C LEU A 34 -2.87 20.13 3.81
N GLU A 35 -1.94 20.73 4.54
CA GLU A 35 -1.73 22.19 4.59
C GLU A 35 -1.54 22.77 3.17
N GLU A 36 -0.57 22.26 2.42
CA GLU A 36 -0.30 22.72 1.04
C GLU A 36 -1.52 22.56 0.11
N LYS A 37 -2.24 21.44 0.22
CA LYS A 37 -3.42 21.17 -0.62
C LYS A 37 -4.61 22.06 -0.26
N LEU A 38 -4.86 22.29 1.02
CA LEU A 38 -5.91 23.20 1.46
C LEU A 38 -5.58 24.63 1.07
N GLU A 39 -4.30 25.03 1.12
CA GLU A 39 -3.87 26.36 0.68
C GLU A 39 -4.07 26.55 -0.83
N ALA A 40 -3.70 25.57 -1.65
CA ALA A 40 -4.00 25.60 -3.08
C ALA A 40 -5.51 25.75 -3.36
N LEU A 41 -6.36 25.03 -2.63
CA LEU A 41 -7.81 25.14 -2.76
C LEU A 41 -8.34 26.52 -2.36
N ARG A 42 -7.84 27.11 -1.26
CA ARG A 42 -8.21 28.48 -0.84
C ARG A 42 -7.87 29.51 -1.89
N GLN A 43 -6.76 29.30 -2.61
CA GLN A 43 -6.31 30.16 -3.69
C GLN A 43 -7.00 29.86 -5.04
N GLY A 44 -8.01 28.99 -5.07
CA GLY A 44 -8.71 28.59 -6.31
C GLY A 44 -7.86 27.75 -7.27
N ARG A 45 -6.71 27.23 -6.81
CA ARG A 45 -5.79 26.43 -7.62
C ARG A 45 -6.17 24.96 -7.56
N LYS A 46 -5.73 24.21 -8.58
CA LYS A 46 -5.85 22.74 -8.58
C LYS A 46 -5.05 22.14 -7.43
N VAL A 47 -5.61 21.09 -6.81
CA VAL A 47 -4.92 20.34 -5.74
C VAL A 47 -3.62 19.74 -6.28
N PRO A 48 -2.46 20.12 -5.75
CA PRO A 48 -1.18 19.63 -6.24
C PRO A 48 -0.98 18.15 -5.88
N ARG A 49 -0.28 17.42 -6.75
CA ARG A 49 0.24 16.09 -6.42
C ARG A 49 1.56 16.25 -5.66
N ILE A 50 1.53 15.95 -4.36
CA ILE A 50 2.68 16.12 -3.46
C ILE A 50 3.25 14.74 -3.13
N THR A 51 4.56 14.59 -3.23
CA THR A 51 5.27 13.37 -2.84
C THR A 51 6.02 13.57 -1.51
N PRO A 52 6.05 12.56 -0.62
CA PRO A 52 6.77 12.65 0.65
C PRO A 52 8.27 12.89 0.51
N ALA A 53 8.85 12.58 -0.66
CA ALA A 53 10.27 12.79 -0.93
C ALA A 53 10.68 14.26 -0.84
N ARG A 54 9.77 15.20 -1.14
CA ARG A 54 10.01 16.65 -1.06
C ARG A 54 10.41 17.08 0.36
N TYR A 55 9.78 16.48 1.37
CA TYR A 55 10.02 16.84 2.77
C TYR A 55 11.32 16.31 3.33
N LYS A 56 11.96 15.32 2.68
CA LYS A 56 13.16 14.70 3.25
C LYS A 56 14.31 15.70 3.38
N LYS A 57 14.47 16.64 2.44
CA LYS A 57 15.56 17.63 2.49
C LYS A 57 15.43 18.55 3.70
N GLU A 58 14.24 19.14 3.87
CA GLU A 58 13.94 20.11 4.93
C GLU A 58 13.72 19.45 6.30
N TYR A 59 13.24 18.20 6.31
CA TYR A 59 12.92 17.44 7.52
C TYR A 59 13.65 16.10 7.53
N PRO A 60 14.94 16.07 7.93
CA PRO A 60 15.78 14.86 7.88
C PRO A 60 15.22 13.66 8.64
N PHE A 61 14.50 13.88 9.75
CA PHE A 61 13.87 12.81 10.55
C PHE A 61 12.89 11.94 9.73
N VAL A 62 12.34 12.47 8.64
CA VAL A 62 11.46 11.73 7.72
C VAL A 62 12.23 10.60 7.01
N ARG A 63 13.56 10.65 6.92
CA ARG A 63 14.38 9.58 6.32
C ARG A 63 14.59 8.37 7.23
N GLU A 64 14.41 8.54 8.54
CA GLU A 64 14.64 7.48 9.53
C GLU A 64 13.65 6.33 9.35
N VAL A 65 12.43 6.63 8.90
CA VAL A 65 11.33 5.67 8.82
C VAL A 65 11.22 4.99 7.45
N ASP A 66 10.38 3.97 7.36
CA ASP A 66 10.12 3.24 6.12
C ASP A 66 9.53 4.16 5.02
N SER A 67 10.15 4.16 3.84
CA SER A 67 9.70 4.97 2.71
C SER A 67 8.33 4.53 2.19
N LEU A 68 7.99 3.25 2.29
CA LEU A 68 6.69 2.73 1.89
C LEU A 68 5.58 3.19 2.83
N ALA A 69 5.89 3.37 4.12
CA ALA A 69 4.95 3.96 5.07
C ALA A 69 4.56 5.39 4.67
N LEU A 70 5.53 6.19 4.22
CA LEU A 70 5.29 7.55 3.75
C LEU A 70 4.53 7.57 2.42
N ALA A 71 4.87 6.68 1.49
CA ALA A 71 4.17 6.54 0.22
C ALA A 71 2.70 6.14 0.41
N ASN A 72 2.42 5.22 1.34
CA ASN A 72 1.05 4.86 1.69
C ASN A 72 0.27 6.05 2.27
N VAL A 73 0.90 6.93 3.05
CA VAL A 73 0.25 8.18 3.53
C VAL A 73 -0.16 9.09 2.37
N GLN A 74 0.68 9.21 1.35
CA GLN A 74 0.33 9.95 0.13
C GLN A 74 -0.88 9.33 -0.57
N LEU A 75 -0.86 8.01 -0.81
CA LEU A 75 -1.95 7.29 -1.49
C LEU A 75 -3.28 7.36 -0.71
N GLU A 76 -3.23 7.23 0.62
CA GLU A 76 -4.40 7.41 1.48
C GLU A 76 -5.00 8.81 1.32
N GLN A 77 -4.16 9.84 1.26
CA GLN A 77 -4.63 11.22 1.13
C GLN A 77 -5.16 11.50 -0.28
N GLU A 78 -4.48 11.03 -1.32
CA GLU A 78 -4.97 11.13 -2.71
C GLU A 78 -6.34 10.45 -2.87
N LYS A 79 -6.52 9.25 -2.29
CA LYS A 79 -7.82 8.57 -2.23
C LYS A 79 -8.85 9.42 -1.50
N ALA A 80 -8.51 9.98 -0.33
CA ALA A 80 -9.47 10.75 0.46
C ALA A 80 -9.96 12.02 -0.25
N PHE A 81 -9.06 12.74 -0.96
CA PHE A 81 -9.45 13.89 -1.79
C PHE A 81 -10.30 13.45 -2.98
N ARG A 82 -9.88 12.40 -3.71
CA ARG A 82 -10.63 11.87 -4.85
C ARG A 82 -12.05 11.46 -4.45
N ASP A 83 -12.19 10.73 -3.35
CA ASP A 83 -13.47 10.25 -2.87
C ASP A 83 -14.36 11.42 -2.41
N HIS A 84 -13.78 12.43 -1.73
CA HIS A 84 -14.48 13.66 -1.37
C HIS A 84 -15.00 14.42 -2.59
N PHE A 85 -14.17 14.64 -3.61
CA PHE A 85 -14.59 15.37 -4.80
C PHE A 85 -15.57 14.58 -5.68
N LYS A 86 -15.44 13.24 -5.72
CA LYS A 86 -16.38 12.38 -6.45
C LYS A 86 -17.75 12.31 -5.78
N ASN A 87 -17.81 12.28 -4.44
CA ASN A 87 -19.05 12.16 -3.70
C ASN A 87 -18.99 12.92 -2.34
N PRO A 88 -19.15 14.25 -2.37
CA PRO A 88 -18.96 15.10 -1.19
C PRO A 88 -20.03 14.92 -0.11
N LYS A 89 -21.22 14.42 -0.48
CA LYS A 89 -22.30 14.12 0.48
C LYS A 89 -21.92 12.97 1.41
N HIS A 90 -21.19 11.97 0.90
CA HIS A 90 -20.79 10.79 1.66
C HIS A 90 -19.38 10.87 2.25
N PHE A 91 -18.44 11.48 1.52
CA PHE A 91 -17.05 11.59 1.94
C PHE A 91 -16.72 13.02 2.35
N ARG A 92 -16.29 13.21 3.60
CA ARG A 92 -15.87 14.52 4.12
C ARG A 92 -14.46 14.86 3.65
N MET A 93 -14.19 16.16 3.56
CA MET A 93 -12.83 16.68 3.30
C MET A 93 -11.83 16.11 4.33
N PRO A 94 -10.60 15.74 3.91
CA PRO A 94 -9.57 15.27 4.82
C PRO A 94 -9.26 16.29 5.93
N LYS A 95 -8.99 15.81 7.14
CA LYS A 95 -8.69 16.64 8.31
C LYS A 95 -7.28 16.40 8.83
N PHE A 96 -6.74 17.39 9.54
CA PHE A 96 -5.46 17.27 10.22
C PHE A 96 -5.48 16.15 11.26
N LYS A 97 -4.45 15.31 11.24
CA LYS A 97 -4.22 14.22 12.20
C LYS A 97 -3.54 14.78 13.45
N LYS A 98 -4.12 14.51 14.62
CA LYS A 98 -3.57 14.78 15.96
C LYS A 98 -2.92 13.53 16.58
N LYS A 99 -2.00 13.71 17.53
CA LYS A 99 -1.30 12.60 18.21
C LYS A 99 -2.23 11.64 18.96
N LYS A 100 -3.31 12.16 19.54
CA LYS A 100 -4.32 11.37 20.26
C LYS A 100 -5.21 10.46 19.39
N TYR A 101 -5.14 10.58 18.06
CA TYR A 101 -5.87 9.69 17.15
C TYR A 101 -5.14 8.36 16.93
N LYS A 102 -5.75 7.50 16.11
CA LYS A 102 -5.19 6.22 15.67
C LYS A 102 -3.71 6.36 15.30
N GLN A 103 -2.85 5.66 16.02
CA GLN A 103 -1.44 5.51 15.71
C GLN A 103 -1.28 4.23 14.88
N SER A 104 -1.03 4.39 13.58
CA SER A 104 -0.79 3.27 12.68
C SER A 104 0.04 3.68 11.48
N TYR A 105 0.76 2.74 10.90
CA TYR A 105 1.35 2.87 9.56
C TYR A 105 1.16 1.57 8.79
N THR A 106 1.18 1.67 7.46
CA THR A 106 1.11 0.53 6.54
C THR A 106 2.36 0.48 5.71
N THR A 107 2.96 -0.70 5.57
CA THR A 107 4.08 -0.95 4.65
C THR A 107 3.71 -2.07 3.67
N ASN A 108 4.28 -2.02 2.47
CA ASN A 108 3.98 -2.96 1.40
C ASN A 108 5.08 -4.01 1.31
N ASN A 109 4.69 -5.25 1.02
CA ASN A 109 5.66 -6.32 0.84
C ASN A 109 6.43 -6.09 -0.46
N GLN A 110 7.75 -6.18 -0.40
CA GLN A 110 8.63 -6.11 -1.55
C GLN A 110 9.46 -7.38 -1.62
N GLN A 111 9.69 -7.85 -2.84
CA GLN A 111 10.59 -8.96 -3.11
C GLN A 111 11.83 -8.40 -3.83
N PRO A 112 12.91 -8.08 -3.09
CA PRO A 112 14.17 -7.67 -3.72
C PRO A 112 14.74 -8.83 -4.55
N LYS A 113 15.43 -8.51 -5.66
CA LYS A 113 15.96 -9.53 -6.58
C LYS A 113 16.87 -10.56 -5.89
N ASN A 114 17.66 -10.11 -4.91
CA ASN A 114 18.63 -10.94 -4.19
C ASN A 114 18.38 -10.93 -2.69
N GLY A 115 17.16 -11.24 -2.26
CA GLY A 115 16.88 -11.29 -0.83
C GLY A 115 15.50 -11.83 -0.51
N ASN A 116 15.30 -12.01 0.79
CA ASN A 116 14.01 -12.40 1.33
C ASN A 116 12.97 -11.28 1.14
N GLU A 117 11.70 -11.67 1.10
CA GLU A 117 10.58 -10.73 1.20
C GLU A 117 10.75 -9.80 2.41
N THR A 118 10.38 -8.53 2.23
CA THR A 118 10.55 -7.52 3.28
C THR A 118 9.53 -7.64 4.41
N ILE A 119 8.41 -8.31 4.16
CA ILE A 119 7.43 -8.71 5.17
C ILE A 119 7.35 -10.22 5.20
N ARG A 120 7.59 -10.83 6.37
CA ARG A 120 7.54 -12.29 6.55
C ARG A 120 6.88 -12.66 7.86
N VAL A 121 6.28 -13.84 7.90
CA VAL A 121 5.71 -14.43 9.10
C VAL A 121 6.33 -15.80 9.31
N ASP A 122 6.85 -16.02 10.51
CA ASP A 122 7.31 -17.32 10.97
C ASP A 122 6.33 -17.81 12.04
N PHE A 123 5.43 -18.71 11.64
CA PHE A 123 4.40 -19.25 12.53
C PHE A 123 4.97 -20.20 13.58
N GLU A 124 6.09 -20.87 13.30
CA GLU A 124 6.70 -21.85 14.20
C GLU A 124 7.47 -21.17 15.32
N LYS A 125 8.28 -20.17 14.96
CA LYS A 125 9.04 -19.37 15.93
C LYS A 125 8.21 -18.26 16.57
N GLY A 126 7.04 -17.93 16.01
CA GLY A 126 6.17 -16.89 16.54
C GLY A 126 6.68 -15.47 16.28
N PHE A 127 7.27 -15.22 15.11
CA PHE A 127 7.81 -13.91 14.74
C PHE A 127 7.18 -13.33 13.48
N THR A 128 7.01 -12.00 13.47
CA THR A 128 6.70 -11.22 12.26
C THR A 128 7.88 -10.32 11.95
N TYR A 129 8.35 -10.35 10.70
CA TYR A 129 9.43 -9.51 10.21
C TYR A 129 8.85 -8.38 9.36
N LEU A 130 9.32 -7.16 9.61
CA LEU A 130 8.89 -5.96 8.90
C LEU A 130 10.12 -5.17 8.41
N PRO A 131 9.97 -4.32 7.36
CA PRO A 131 11.06 -3.49 6.86
C PRO A 131 11.67 -2.62 7.97
N LYS A 132 13.00 -2.43 7.94
CA LYS A 132 13.81 -1.65 8.89
C LYS A 132 13.78 -2.13 10.36
N ILE A 133 13.11 -3.25 10.66
CA ILE A 133 13.09 -3.83 12.00
C ILE A 133 14.01 -5.04 12.07
N LYS A 134 14.95 -5.01 13.00
CA LYS A 134 15.90 -6.11 13.25
C LYS A 134 15.27 -7.17 14.16
N GLY A 135 15.73 -8.42 14.05
CA GLY A 135 15.39 -9.52 14.96
C GLY A 135 13.99 -10.14 14.82
N GLY A 136 13.08 -9.48 14.11
CA GLY A 136 11.68 -9.89 14.08
C GLY A 136 10.94 -9.51 15.37
N ILE A 137 9.61 -9.46 15.29
CA ILE A 137 8.75 -9.02 16.38
C ILE A 137 7.96 -10.23 16.90
N LYS A 138 8.04 -10.47 18.22
CA LYS A 138 7.28 -11.56 18.85
C LYS A 138 5.79 -11.36 18.60
N THR A 139 5.13 -12.38 18.07
CA THR A 139 3.75 -12.33 17.60
C THR A 139 2.97 -13.53 18.12
N VAL A 140 1.75 -13.28 18.61
CA VAL A 140 0.83 -14.35 19.03
C VAL A 140 -0.12 -14.63 17.88
N PHE A 141 0.09 -15.77 17.22
CA PHE A 141 -0.73 -16.24 16.11
C PHE A 141 -1.83 -17.16 16.62
N HIS A 142 -3.09 -16.71 16.50
CA HIS A 142 -4.27 -17.53 16.80
C HIS A 142 -4.87 -18.22 15.56
N ARG A 143 -4.24 -18.05 14.40
CA ARG A 143 -4.58 -18.71 13.13
C ARG A 143 -3.40 -18.64 12.18
N LYS A 144 -3.25 -19.64 11.32
CA LYS A 144 -2.32 -19.63 10.20
C LYS A 144 -3.02 -19.10 8.94
N PHE A 145 -2.24 -18.74 7.93
CA PHE A 145 -2.76 -18.40 6.61
C PHE A 145 -1.82 -18.90 5.52
N GLU A 146 -2.39 -19.09 4.35
CA GLU A 146 -1.68 -19.38 3.11
C GLU A 146 -2.03 -18.30 2.08
N GLY A 147 -1.07 -17.99 1.20
CA GLY A 147 -1.19 -16.96 0.19
C GLY A 147 -0.07 -15.92 0.26
N LYS A 148 -0.07 -14.99 -0.71
CA LYS A 148 0.99 -14.00 -0.86
C LYS A 148 0.74 -12.79 0.03
N ILE A 149 1.69 -12.45 0.89
CA ILE A 149 1.60 -11.22 1.70
C ILE A 149 1.72 -10.00 0.77
N LYS A 150 0.76 -9.08 0.86
CA LYS A 150 0.72 -7.83 0.10
C LYS A 150 1.21 -6.65 0.91
N SER A 151 0.81 -6.57 2.18
CA SER A 151 1.17 -5.45 3.07
C SER A 151 0.97 -5.84 4.53
N ALA A 152 1.52 -5.02 5.42
CA ALA A 152 1.28 -5.10 6.86
C ALA A 152 0.97 -3.71 7.42
N THR A 153 -0.03 -3.63 8.29
CA THR A 153 -0.37 -2.42 9.04
C THR A 153 -0.08 -2.65 10.51
N VAL A 154 0.84 -1.88 11.09
CA VAL A 154 1.08 -1.86 12.54
C VAL A 154 0.19 -0.78 13.15
N ALA A 155 -0.46 -1.09 14.27
CA ALA A 155 -1.29 -0.14 15.00
C ALA A 155 -1.10 -0.27 16.51
N LYS A 156 -1.12 0.88 17.21
CA LYS A 156 -1.07 0.97 18.68
C LYS A 156 -2.43 1.42 19.22
N THR A 157 -2.95 0.71 20.22
CA THR A 157 -4.16 1.12 20.93
C THR A 157 -3.87 2.17 22.00
N LYS A 158 -4.92 2.81 22.53
CA LYS A 158 -4.80 3.77 23.65
C LYS A 158 -4.20 3.15 24.91
N ALA A 159 -4.37 1.85 25.12
CA ALA A 159 -3.79 1.10 26.23
C ALA A 159 -2.33 0.68 25.97
N GLY A 160 -1.66 1.26 24.98
CA GLY A 160 -0.27 0.92 24.62
C GLY A 160 -0.09 -0.39 23.86
N LYS A 161 -1.19 -1.08 23.51
CA LYS A 161 -1.14 -2.41 22.91
C LYS A 161 -0.89 -2.33 21.39
N TYR A 162 0.22 -2.89 20.91
CA TYR A 162 0.50 -3.10 19.47
C TYR A 162 -0.19 -4.32 18.80
N TYR A 163 -0.60 -4.13 17.55
CA TYR A 163 -1.14 -5.18 16.67
C TYR A 163 -0.55 -5.03 15.27
N VAL A 164 -0.40 -6.14 14.57
CA VAL A 164 -0.11 -6.17 13.13
C VAL A 164 -1.31 -6.76 12.39
N SER A 165 -1.74 -6.10 11.31
CA SER A 165 -2.72 -6.62 10.36
C SER A 165 -2.01 -6.93 9.05
N ILE A 166 -1.96 -8.20 8.66
CA ILE A 166 -1.29 -8.68 7.47
C ILE A 166 -2.33 -8.90 6.38
N LEU A 167 -2.17 -8.20 5.27
CA LEU A 167 -3.03 -8.36 4.10
C LEU A 167 -2.44 -9.45 3.21
N VAL A 168 -3.21 -10.50 2.98
CA VAL A 168 -2.80 -11.68 2.23
C VAL A 168 -3.70 -11.83 1.01
N ASP A 169 -3.09 -12.05 -0.14
CA ASP A 169 -3.81 -12.49 -1.33
C ASP A 169 -3.87 -14.02 -1.31
N VAL A 170 -5.06 -14.52 -0.98
CA VAL A 170 -5.36 -15.95 -0.93
C VAL A 170 -5.83 -16.33 -2.32
N GLN A 171 -5.17 -17.30 -2.97
CA GLN A 171 -5.68 -17.83 -4.24
C GLN A 171 -7.08 -18.41 -3.99
N ASP A 172 -8.05 -17.96 -4.78
CA ASP A 172 -9.41 -18.52 -4.78
C ASP A 172 -9.50 -19.34 -6.06
N PRO A 173 -9.75 -20.66 -6.00
CA PRO A 173 -9.92 -21.50 -7.19
C PRO A 173 -10.99 -21.02 -8.16
N ARG A 174 -11.89 -20.11 -7.74
CA ARG A 174 -12.94 -19.53 -8.60
C ARG A 174 -12.46 -18.31 -9.40
N ASN A 175 -11.27 -17.80 -9.13
CA ASN A 175 -10.68 -16.64 -9.80
C ASN A 175 -9.66 -17.02 -10.88
N ASP A 176 -9.58 -18.30 -11.25
CA ASP A 176 -8.81 -18.71 -12.42
C ASP A 176 -9.36 -17.96 -13.64
N VAL A 177 -8.53 -17.06 -14.18
CA VAL A 177 -8.82 -16.35 -15.41
C VAL A 177 -8.96 -17.42 -16.49
N LYS A 178 -10.18 -17.66 -16.98
CA LYS A 178 -10.36 -18.45 -18.21
C LYS A 178 -9.49 -17.79 -19.27
N GLU A 179 -8.48 -18.51 -19.76
CA GLU A 179 -7.69 -18.02 -20.89
C GLU A 179 -8.65 -17.58 -22.00
N PRO A 180 -8.41 -16.43 -22.64
CA PRO A 180 -9.22 -16.05 -23.78
C PRO A 180 -9.15 -17.18 -24.79
N LYS A 181 -10.31 -17.73 -25.17
CA LYS A 181 -10.38 -18.77 -26.21
C LYS A 181 -9.62 -18.24 -27.42
N LYS A 182 -8.58 -18.95 -27.86
CA LYS A 182 -7.87 -18.60 -29.10
C LYS A 182 -8.93 -18.43 -30.20
N PRO A 183 -8.91 -17.32 -30.95
CA PRO A 183 -9.83 -17.19 -32.07
C PRO A 183 -9.61 -18.37 -33.03
N PRO A 184 -10.68 -18.88 -33.67
CA PRO A 184 -10.52 -19.91 -34.69
C PRO A 184 -9.50 -19.45 -35.73
N PRO A 185 -8.64 -20.34 -36.25
CA PRO A 185 -7.75 -19.97 -37.34
C PRO A 185 -8.58 -19.42 -38.51
N LEU A 186 -8.20 -18.25 -39.00
CA LEU A 186 -8.77 -17.64 -40.19
C LEU A 186 -8.64 -18.64 -41.35
N GLN A 187 -9.77 -19.15 -41.83
CA GLN A 187 -9.82 -19.84 -43.10
C GLN A 187 -9.56 -18.79 -44.19
N VAL A 188 -8.39 -18.86 -44.80
CA VAL A 188 -8.06 -18.03 -45.97
C VAL A 188 -8.66 -18.77 -47.17
N ASP A 189 -9.82 -18.32 -47.64
CA ASP A 189 -10.39 -18.82 -48.89
C ASP A 189 -9.46 -18.44 -50.05
N GLY A 190 -8.86 -19.44 -50.69
CA GLY A 190 -7.91 -19.29 -51.80
C GLY A 190 -8.52 -18.85 -53.13
N SER A 191 -9.49 -17.93 -53.13
CA SER A 191 -10.26 -17.54 -54.32
C SER A 191 -9.90 -16.16 -54.90
N SER A 192 -8.95 -15.40 -54.32
CA SER A 192 -8.70 -14.01 -54.75
C SER A 192 -7.40 -13.74 -55.52
N LEU A 193 -6.76 -14.75 -56.11
CA LEU A 193 -5.48 -14.58 -56.84
C LEU A 193 -5.56 -14.64 -58.38
N LEU A 194 -6.73 -14.46 -59.01
CA LEU A 194 -6.83 -14.52 -60.48
C LEU A 194 -7.74 -13.46 -61.13
N HIS A 195 -7.67 -12.19 -60.72
CA HIS A 195 -8.39 -11.10 -61.45
C HIS A 195 -7.60 -9.80 -61.64
N GLY A 196 -6.27 -9.82 -61.50
CA GLY A 196 -5.42 -8.62 -61.59
C GLY A 196 -4.37 -8.62 -62.70
N MET A 197 -4.40 -9.56 -63.65
CA MET A 197 -3.49 -9.57 -64.80
C MET A 197 -4.32 -9.59 -66.09
N TYR A 198 -3.95 -8.70 -67.02
CA TYR A 198 -4.58 -8.38 -68.31
C TYR A 198 -5.71 -7.35 -68.28
N LEU A 199 -5.35 -6.07 -68.26
CA LEU A 199 -5.86 -5.04 -69.18
C LEU A 199 -5.23 -3.67 -68.86
N LYS A 200 -4.15 -3.34 -69.56
CA LYS A 200 -3.97 -2.05 -70.25
C LYS A 200 -2.71 -2.08 -71.11
N LEU A 201 -2.96 -1.75 -72.37
CA LEU A 201 -2.02 -1.41 -73.43
C LEU A 201 -1.05 -0.30 -72.98
#